data_AF-A0A1H7D968-F1
#
_entry.id   AF-A0A1H7D968-F1
#
_cell.length_a   1.000
_cell.length_b   1.000
_cell.length_c   1.000
_cell.angle_alpha   90.00
_cell.angle_beta   90.00
_cell.angle_gamma   90.00
#
_symmetry.space_group_name_H-M   'P 1'
#
loop_
_entity.id
_entity.type
_entity.pdbx_description
1 polymer ?
#
loop_
_entity_poly.entity_id
_entity_poly.type
_entity_poly.pdbx_seq_one_letter_code
_entity_poly.pdbx_strand_id
1 'polypeptide(L)'
;MKAWMLDEPGKPLVLRDEPTPLPRRGAVLLRMEAVPLLSYTRSYVEGKLPYAFPPGPFSPGTDGIGIIKTVGEGVFGFRPGQRVVVHPHWVANEAVAEPE
;
A
#
# COMPACT_ATOMS: atom_id res chain seq x y z
N MET A 1 7.67 -1.82 -12.24
CA MET A 1 7.18 -0.51 -11.74
C MET A 1 8.24 0.05 -10.81
N LYS A 2 8.28 1.36 -10.55
CA LYS A 2 9.29 1.95 -9.66
C LYS A 2 8.78 2.06 -8.23
N ALA A 3 9.57 1.64 -7.24
CA ALA A 3 9.26 1.75 -5.82
C ALA A 3 10.51 2.07 -4.99
N TRP A 4 10.31 2.82 -3.91
CA TRP A 4 11.34 3.06 -2.90
C TRP A 4 11.36 1.89 -1.92
N MET A 5 12.45 1.14 -1.91
CA MET A 5 12.59 -0.08 -1.13
C MET A 5 13.57 0.11 0.01
N LEU A 6 13.24 -0.43 1.18
CA LEU A 6 14.11 -0.56 2.35
C LEU A 6 14.47 -2.03 2.53
N ASP A 7 15.76 -2.38 2.48
CA ASP A 7 16.21 -3.77 2.71
C ASP A 7 16.19 -4.15 4.19
N GLU A 8 16.70 -3.25 5.04
CA GLU A 8 16.77 -3.42 6.49
C GLU A 8 16.78 -2.04 7.19
N PRO A 9 16.36 -1.96 8.47
CA PRO A 9 16.38 -0.70 9.23
C PRO A 9 17.78 -0.08 9.27
N GLY A 10 17.86 1.25 9.13
CA GLY A 10 19.12 1.99 9.13
C GLY A 10 19.82 2.07 7.76
N LYS A 11 19.33 1.36 6.73
CA LYS A 11 19.82 1.51 5.36
C LYS A 11 19.08 2.61 4.59
N PRO A 12 19.72 3.21 3.57
CA PRO A 12 19.03 4.17 2.71
C PRO A 12 17.91 3.50 1.92
N LEU A 13 16.84 4.26 1.64
CA LEU A 13 15.85 3.88 0.66
C LEU A 13 16.47 3.89 -0.74
N VAL A 14 16.21 2.83 -1.51
CA VAL A 14 16.71 2.68 -2.88
C VAL A 14 15.53 2.60 -3.84
N LEU A 15 15.55 3.42 -4.88
CA LEU A 15 14.56 3.35 -5.96
C LEU A 15 14.89 2.15 -6.85
N ARG A 16 13.96 1.20 -6.96
CA ARG A 16 14.11 -0.04 -7.73
C ARG A 16 12.98 -0.23 -8.72
N ASP A 17 13.25 -1.04 -9.74
CA ASP A 17 12.21 -1.61 -10.59
C ASP A 17 11.76 -2.95 -10.00
N GLU A 18 10.53 -3.01 -9.47
CA GLU A 18 9.92 -4.25 -8.96
C GLU A 18 8.81 -4.74 -9.90
N PRO A 19 8.50 -6.04 -9.92
CA PRO A 19 7.33 -6.54 -10.62
C PRO A 19 6.04 -5.86 -10.13
N THR A 20 5.10 -5.63 -11.05
CA THR A 20 3.77 -5.16 -10.66
C THR A 20 3.06 -6.27 -9.88
N PRO A 21 2.61 -6.00 -8.64
CA PRO A 21 1.95 -7.03 -7.84
C PRO A 21 0.59 -7.39 -8.43
N LEU A 22 0.19 -8.65 -8.24
CA LEU A 22 -1.15 -9.11 -8.56
C LEU A 22 -2.05 -8.99 -7.32
N PRO A 23 -3.29 -8.51 -7.45
CA PRO A 23 -4.20 -8.44 -6.32
C PRO A 23 -4.58 -9.86 -5.88
N ARG A 24 -4.44 -10.15 -4.59
CA ARG A 24 -5.02 -11.35 -3.96
C ARG A 24 -6.54 -11.25 -3.89
N ARG A 25 -7.21 -12.36 -3.54
CA ARG A 25 -8.64 -12.37 -3.18
C ARG A 25 -8.93 -11.31 -2.10
N GLY A 26 -9.98 -10.52 -2.30
CA GLY A 26 -10.38 -9.43 -1.42
C GLY A 26 -9.47 -8.19 -1.47
N ALA A 27 -8.63 -8.04 -2.51
CA ALA A 27 -7.76 -6.88 -2.67
C ALA A 27 -7.89 -6.22 -4.04
N VAL A 28 -7.48 -4.96 -4.13
CA VAL A 28 -7.37 -4.21 -5.39
C VAL A 28 -5.93 -3.81 -5.65
N LEU A 29 -5.56 -3.70 -6.92
CA LEU A 29 -4.30 -3.12 -7.34
C LEU A 29 -4.51 -1.64 -7.66
N LEU A 30 -3.75 -0.77 -7.01
CA LEU A 30 -3.80 0.67 -7.24
C LEU A 30 -2.58 1.16 -8.03
N ARG A 31 -2.82 2.08 -8.96
CA ARG A 31 -1.79 2.98 -9.48
C ARG A 31 -1.76 4.20 -8.56
N MET A 32 -0.73 4.31 -7.74
CA MET A 32 -0.56 5.43 -6.82
C MET A 32 -0.37 6.75 -7.57
N GLU A 33 -1.00 7.81 -7.10
CA GLU A 33 -0.86 9.18 -7.64
C GLU A 33 -0.11 10.09 -6.68
N ALA A 34 -0.37 9.96 -5.37
CA ALA A 34 0.35 10.66 -4.33
C ALA A 34 0.34 9.85 -3.03
N VAL A 35 1.40 9.99 -2.26
CA VAL A 35 1.55 9.45 -0.91
C VAL A 35 2.07 10.55 0.02
N PRO A 36 1.58 10.64 1.26
CA PRO A 36 2.13 11.58 2.22
C PRO A 36 3.51 11.08 2.69
N LEU A 37 4.44 12.02 2.85
CA LEU A 37 5.67 11.78 3.62
C LEU A 37 5.42 12.25 5.05
N LEU A 38 5.39 11.29 5.97
CA LEU A 38 5.12 11.57 7.37
C LEU A 38 6.39 12.18 8.00
N SER A 39 6.20 13.09 8.95
CA SER A 39 7.30 13.81 9.62
C SER A 39 8.31 12.87 10.28
N TYR A 40 7.87 11.68 10.69
CA TYR A 40 8.68 10.66 11.33
C TYR A 40 9.26 9.61 10.37
N THR A 41 9.00 9.68 9.06
CA THR A 41 9.46 8.67 8.08
C THR A 41 10.97 8.46 8.12
N ARG A 42 11.76 9.53 8.29
CA ARG A 42 13.22 9.42 8.46
C ARG A 42 13.59 8.60 9.69
N SER A 43 13.06 8.96 10.86
CA SER A 43 13.32 8.24 12.11
C SER A 43 12.87 6.78 12.04
N TYR A 44 11.77 6.50 11.33
CA TYR A 44 11.31 5.14 11.07
C TYR A 44 12.31 4.36 10.22
N VAL A 45 12.70 4.87 9.04
CA VAL A 45 13.66 4.20 8.15
C VAL A 45 15.02 4.00 8.84
N GLU A 46 15.43 4.93 9.69
CA GLU A 46 16.66 4.85 10.50
C GLU A 46 16.57 3.86 11.69
N GLY A 47 15.43 3.20 11.91
CA GLY A 47 15.24 2.23 12.99
C GLY A 47 15.18 2.85 14.39
N LYS A 48 14.90 4.16 14.50
CA LYS A 48 14.89 4.89 15.77
C LYS A 48 13.55 4.86 16.51
N LEU A 49 12.51 4.31 15.86
CA LEU A 49 11.18 4.20 16.43
C LEU A 49 10.91 2.75 16.87
N PRO A 50 10.13 2.52 17.94
CA PRO A 50 9.82 1.19 18.45
C PRO A 50 8.73 0.49 17.61
N TYR A 51 8.80 0.60 16.28
CA TYR A 51 7.86 -0.03 15.36
C TYR A 51 8.45 -1.31 14.77
N ALA A 52 7.57 -2.29 14.56
CA ALA A 52 7.96 -3.52 13.87
C ALA A 52 8.22 -3.24 12.38
N PHE A 53 9.15 -3.99 11.81
CA PHE A 53 9.43 -3.98 10.38
C PHE A 53 8.84 -5.23 9.74
N PRO A 54 8.25 -5.11 8.53
CA PRO A 54 7.90 -6.27 7.73
C PRO A 54 9.13 -7.16 7.44
N PRO A 55 8.94 -8.47 7.28
CA PRO A 55 10.04 -9.36 6.91
C PRO A 55 10.52 -9.07 5.48
N GLY A 56 11.85 -8.97 5.31
CA GLY A 56 12.50 -8.76 4.01
C GLY A 56 12.35 -7.32 3.47
N PRO A 57 12.83 -7.08 2.23
CA PRO A 57 12.73 -5.77 1.61
C PRO A 57 11.28 -5.34 1.40
N PHE A 58 10.97 -4.08 1.76
CA PHE A 58 9.61 -3.56 1.64
C PHE A 58 9.59 -2.08 1.26
N SER A 59 8.46 -1.60 0.72
CA SER A 59 8.21 -0.18 0.49
C SER A 59 7.52 0.43 1.72
N PRO A 60 8.10 1.44 2.40
CA PRO A 60 7.42 2.13 3.49
C PRO A 60 6.25 2.99 3.00
N GLY A 61 5.31 3.26 3.92
CA GLY A 61 4.13 4.08 3.69
C GLY A 61 2.84 3.27 3.74
N THR A 62 1.80 3.87 4.33
CA THR A 62 0.51 3.20 4.61
C THR A 62 -0.68 3.92 4.00
N ASP A 63 -0.46 5.12 3.46
CA ASP A 63 -1.49 6.07 3.08
C ASP A 63 -1.27 6.56 1.65
N GLY A 64 -2.35 6.99 1.01
CA GLY A 64 -2.24 7.70 -0.25
C GLY A 64 -3.54 7.79 -1.03
N ILE A 65 -3.41 8.31 -2.24
CA ILE A 65 -4.48 8.35 -3.24
C ILE A 65 -4.03 7.64 -4.50
N GLY A 66 -4.94 6.92 -5.13
CA GLY A 66 -4.63 6.14 -6.32
C GLY A 66 -5.85 5.86 -7.17
N ILE A 67 -5.58 5.33 -8.36
CA ILE A 67 -6.60 4.83 -9.29
C ILE A 67 -6.58 3.31 -9.27
N ILE A 68 -7.75 2.68 -9.15
CA ILE A 68 -7.88 1.23 -9.24
C ILE A 68 -7.49 0.78 -10.65
N LYS A 69 -6.46 -0.04 -10.76
CA LYS A 69 -6.00 -0.62 -12.04
C LYS A 69 -6.59 -2.02 -12.28
N THR A 70 -6.75 -2.81 -11.23
CA THR A 70 -7.35 -4.15 -11.31
C THR A 70 -8.03 -4.49 -9.98
N VAL A 71 -9.14 -5.20 -10.04
CA VAL A 71 -9.90 -5.68 -8.88
C VAL A 71 -9.69 -7.19 -8.77
N GLY A 72 -9.34 -7.67 -7.58
CA GLY A 72 -9.18 -9.10 -7.30
C GLY A 72 -10.52 -9.80 -7.08
N GLU A 73 -10.49 -11.12 -7.06
CA GLU A 73 -11.68 -11.95 -6.78
C GLU A 73 -12.33 -11.59 -5.43
N GLY A 74 -13.66 -11.56 -5.37
CA GLY A 74 -14.42 -11.33 -4.14
C GLY A 74 -14.42 -9.88 -3.64
N VAL A 75 -13.94 -8.93 -4.45
CA VAL A 75 -14.10 -7.50 -4.16
C VAL A 75 -15.36 -6.97 -4.84
N PHE A 76 -16.23 -6.36 -4.05
CA PHE A 76 -17.47 -5.73 -4.49
C PHE A 76 -17.41 -4.21 -4.26
N GLY A 77 -18.26 -3.45 -4.95
CA GLY A 77 -18.33 -1.98 -4.83
C GLY A 77 -17.20 -1.20 -5.51
N PHE A 78 -16.08 -1.85 -5.83
CA PHE A 78 -14.94 -1.26 -6.53
C PHE A 78 -14.82 -1.73 -7.99
N ARG A 79 -14.33 -0.87 -8.87
CA ARG A 79 -14.11 -1.11 -10.30
C ARG A 79 -12.84 -0.40 -10.80
N PRO A 80 -12.17 -0.92 -11.85
CA PRO A 80 -11.06 -0.23 -12.49
C PRO A 80 -11.44 1.20 -12.93
N GLY A 81 -10.48 2.12 -12.82
CA GLY A 81 -10.65 3.54 -13.15
C GLY A 81 -11.18 4.42 -12.00
N GLN A 82 -11.70 3.84 -10.91
CA GLN A 82 -12.10 4.62 -9.75
C GLN A 82 -10.90 5.22 -9.01
N ARG A 83 -11.05 6.45 -8.54
CA ARG A 83 -10.11 7.11 -7.64
C ARG A 83 -10.48 6.83 -6.20
N VAL A 84 -9.51 6.39 -5.41
CA VAL A 84 -9.70 5.99 -4.02
C VAL A 84 -8.63 6.59 -3.12
N VAL A 85 -8.99 6.73 -1.84
CA VAL A 85 -8.06 7.01 -0.74
C VAL A 85 -7.75 5.68 -0.04
N VAL A 86 -6.49 5.49 0.31
CA VAL A 86 -6.03 4.38 1.15
C VAL A 86 -5.63 4.97 2.50
N HIS A 87 -6.15 4.39 3.57
CA HIS A 87 -5.82 4.79 4.93
C HIS A 87 -5.85 3.57 5.85
N PRO A 88 -4.80 3.28 6.64
CA PRO A 88 -4.67 2.04 7.40
C PRO A 88 -5.67 1.93 8.55
N HIS A 89 -6.28 3.06 8.96
CA HIS A 89 -7.30 3.08 10.02
C HIS A 89 -8.74 3.15 9.49
N TRP A 90 -8.92 3.23 8.16
CA TRP A 90 -10.28 3.19 7.60
C TRP A 90 -10.68 1.75 7.35
N VAL A 91 -11.70 1.32 8.09
CA VAL A 91 -12.34 0.02 7.91
C VAL A 91 -13.78 0.30 7.51
N ALA A 92 -14.14 -0.06 6.28
CA ALA A 92 -15.52 -0.11 5.86
C ALA A 92 -16.12 -1.41 6.42
N ASN A 93 -16.97 -1.28 7.43
CA ASN A 93 -17.73 -2.41 7.97
C ASN A 93 -19.03 -2.61 7.17
N GLU A 94 -18.93 -2.54 5.84
CA GLU A 94 -20.09 -2.72 4.98
C GLU A 94 -20.48 -4.20 4.99
N ALA A 95 -21.62 -4.48 5.64
CA ALA A 95 -22.40 -5.69 5.42
C ALA A 95 -23.00 -5.61 4.01
N VAL A 96 -22.16 -5.73 2.97
CA VAL A 96 -22.67 -6.06 1.65
C VAL A 96 -23.26 -7.47 1.75
N ALA A 97 -24.53 -7.62 1.40
CA ALA A 97 -25.12 -8.95 1.24
C ALA A 97 -24.19 -9.77 0.34
N GLU A 98 -23.94 -11.04 0.71
CA GLU A 98 -23.19 -11.93 -0.17
C GLU A 98 -23.84 -11.88 -1.55
N PRO A 99 -23.04 -11.81 -2.63
CA PRO A 99 -23.61 -11.86 -3.97
C PRO A 99 -24.35 -13.19 -4.11
N GLU A 100 -25.61 -13.12 -4.55
CA GLU A 100 -26.35 -14.30 -5.03
C GLU A 100 -25.61 -15.00 -6.17
#